data_AF-A0AAD9UQL7-F1
#
_entry.id   AF-A0AAD9UQL7-F1
#
_cell.length_a   1.000
_cell.length_b   1.000
_cell.length_c   1.000
_cell.angle_alpha   90.00
_cell.angle_beta   90.00
_cell.angle_gamma   90.00
#
_symmetry.space_group_name_H-M   'P 1'
#
loop_
_entity.id
_entity.type
_entity.pdbx_description
1 polymer ?
#
loop_
_entity_poly.entity_id
_entity_poly.type
_entity_poly.pdbx_seq_one_letter_code
_entity_poly.pdbx_strand_id
1 'polypeptide(L)'
;MPRYPSLFGKYLRNNRAAQISFKKKQLVHPIPVKAYGRVPSASSQQGLYHDEDFNYYTKVSFSLHKKRIKLKPNVFRKDFTSRLLNCTLKNVKCTTSALHAITDQGGFDKYILNTPPEHLRSKFGETLREVMYFYMENPGLHFYYTLHADIASLGLQPHVFATRQNRQDPIFAIYQHFTSTAKKQLAYEKRQARFSPFYLPPESGMLMHAMHTLGLMPSVEGTATSGTRLNLWWNKNANQFRARLGM
;
A
#
# COMPACT_ATOMS: atom_id res chain seq x y z
N MET A 1 6.12 -41.68 21.50
CA MET A 1 5.56 -40.77 20.46
C MET A 1 6.45 -39.54 20.36
N PRO A 2 6.90 -39.11 19.17
CA PRO A 2 7.76 -37.94 19.06
C PRO A 2 6.98 -36.65 19.33
N ARG A 3 7.60 -35.74 20.11
CA ARG A 3 6.96 -34.58 20.76
C ARG A 3 6.60 -33.40 19.85
N TYR A 4 6.98 -33.40 18.56
CA TYR A 4 6.74 -32.26 17.66
C TYR A 4 6.35 -32.69 16.22
N PRO A 5 5.07 -33.02 15.96
CA PRO A 5 4.59 -33.38 14.63
C PRO A 5 4.50 -32.19 13.64
N SER A 6 4.69 -30.95 14.10
CA SER A 6 4.63 -29.72 13.27
C SER A 6 5.85 -29.50 12.39
N LEU A 7 6.98 -30.18 12.65
CA LEU A 7 8.24 -30.01 11.91
C LEU A 7 8.30 -30.79 10.57
N PHE A 8 7.31 -31.63 10.27
CA PHE A 8 7.33 -32.51 9.07
C PHE A 8 6.63 -31.92 7.83
N GLY A 9 6.22 -30.65 7.87
CA GLY A 9 5.44 -30.03 6.79
C GLY A 9 6.17 -29.86 5.44
N LYS A 10 7.50 -29.97 5.41
CA LYS A 10 8.31 -29.83 4.19
C LYS A 10 8.51 -31.16 3.44
N TYR A 11 8.64 -32.29 4.16
CA TYR A 11 9.05 -33.58 3.58
C TYR A 11 7.92 -34.60 3.36
N LEU A 12 6.73 -34.39 3.92
CA LEU A 12 5.55 -35.24 3.64
C LEU A 12 4.86 -34.94 2.29
N ARG A 13 5.40 -34.01 1.49
CA ARG A 13 4.76 -33.50 0.27
C ARG A 13 4.85 -34.44 -0.94
N ASN A 14 5.79 -35.40 -0.95
CA ASN A 14 6.01 -36.29 -2.10
C ASN A 14 5.24 -37.62 -2.07
N ASN A 15 4.53 -37.95 -0.98
CA ASN A 15 3.83 -39.24 -0.89
C ASN A 15 2.31 -39.06 -0.97
N ARG A 16 1.71 -39.33 -2.15
CA ARG A 16 0.25 -39.19 -2.41
C ARG A 16 -0.61 -40.00 -1.43
N ALA A 17 -0.17 -41.17 -0.99
CA ALA A 17 -0.94 -42.03 -0.09
C ALA A 17 -1.07 -41.42 1.32
N ALA A 18 -0.02 -40.77 1.83
CA ALA A 18 -0.03 -40.12 3.14
C ALA A 18 -0.87 -38.83 3.17
N GLN A 19 -1.10 -38.19 2.01
CA GLN A 19 -1.95 -37.00 1.90
C GLN A 19 -3.45 -37.31 2.06
N ILE A 20 -3.88 -38.54 1.72
CA ILE A 20 -5.29 -38.96 1.74
C ILE A 20 -5.77 -39.17 3.18
N SER A 21 -4.93 -39.74 4.04
CA SER A 21 -5.24 -40.06 5.43
C SER A 21 -5.24 -38.84 6.35
N PHE A 22 -4.37 -37.85 6.12
CA PHE A 22 -4.30 -36.64 6.96
C PHE A 22 -5.51 -35.69 6.77
N LYS A 23 -6.15 -35.72 5.60
CA LYS A 23 -7.36 -34.91 5.31
C LYS A 23 -8.64 -35.43 5.99
N LYS A 24 -8.69 -36.69 6.43
CA LYS A 24 -9.94 -37.35 6.81
C LYS A 24 -10.37 -37.11 8.28
N LYS A 25 -9.44 -36.74 9.17
CA LYS A 25 -9.71 -36.51 10.61
C LYS A 25 -8.85 -35.37 11.20
N GLN A 26 -9.00 -34.16 10.67
CA GLN A 26 -8.27 -33.00 11.18
C GLN A 26 -9.05 -32.35 12.35
N LEU A 27 -8.54 -32.52 13.58
CA LEU A 27 -9.11 -31.91 14.81
C LEU A 27 -8.96 -30.37 14.85
N VAL A 28 -8.04 -29.82 14.05
CA VAL A 28 -7.68 -28.40 14.01
C VAL A 28 -8.25 -27.75 12.75
N HIS A 29 -8.56 -26.45 12.80
CA HIS A 29 -8.95 -25.68 11.63
C HIS A 29 -7.91 -25.82 10.50
N PRO A 30 -8.33 -26.01 9.24
CA PRO A 30 -7.39 -26.20 8.14
C PRO A 30 -6.61 -24.90 7.88
N ILE A 31 -5.29 -24.98 8.07
CA ILE A 31 -4.36 -23.93 7.65
C ILE A 31 -4.36 -23.90 6.12
N PRO A 32 -4.52 -22.72 5.48
CA PRO A 32 -4.50 -22.65 4.03
C PRO A 32 -3.14 -23.14 3.50
N VAL A 33 -3.17 -24.17 2.65
CA VAL A 33 -1.98 -24.64 1.93
C VAL A 33 -1.53 -23.57 0.93
N LYS A 34 -0.21 -23.40 0.77
CA LYS A 34 0.40 -22.55 -0.24
C LYS A 34 -0.13 -22.87 -1.66
N ALA A 35 -0.31 -21.84 -2.48
CA ALA A 35 -1.08 -21.91 -3.72
C ALA A 35 -0.29 -22.38 -4.97
N TYR A 36 0.74 -23.21 -4.80
CA TYR A 36 1.60 -23.67 -5.91
C TYR A 36 0.81 -24.24 -7.10
N GLY A 37 1.20 -23.84 -8.32
CA GLY A 37 0.60 -24.32 -9.58
C GLY A 37 -0.83 -23.86 -9.89
N ARG A 38 -1.48 -23.11 -8.99
CA ARG A 38 -2.81 -22.53 -9.26
C ARG A 38 -2.69 -21.22 -10.04
N VAL A 39 -3.77 -20.77 -10.67
CA VAL A 39 -3.84 -19.39 -11.15
C VAL A 39 -3.98 -18.45 -9.94
N PRO A 40 -3.18 -17.38 -9.84
CA PRO A 40 -3.28 -16.45 -8.72
C PRO A 40 -4.56 -15.63 -8.76
N SER A 41 -5.12 -15.32 -7.59
CA SER A 41 -6.25 -14.41 -7.49
C SER A 41 -5.86 -12.97 -7.80
N ALA A 42 -6.82 -12.17 -8.28
CA ALA A 42 -6.60 -10.74 -8.53
C ALA A 42 -6.10 -9.98 -7.30
N SER A 43 -6.52 -10.37 -6.09
CA SER A 43 -6.07 -9.75 -4.84
C SER A 43 -4.60 -10.05 -4.56
N SER A 44 -4.14 -11.29 -4.81
CA SER A 44 -2.73 -11.66 -4.68
C SER A 44 -1.84 -10.93 -5.68
N GLN A 45 -2.36 -10.63 -6.88
CA GLN A 45 -1.62 -9.90 -7.92
C GLN A 45 -1.42 -8.41 -7.63
N GLN A 46 -2.29 -7.80 -6.82
CA GLN A 46 -2.23 -6.39 -6.45
C GLN A 46 -1.42 -6.11 -5.17
N GLY A 47 -0.93 -7.15 -4.47
CA GLY A 47 -0.22 -7.01 -3.19
C GLY A 47 0.87 -8.06 -3.03
N LEU A 48 1.43 -8.17 -1.83
CA LEU A 48 2.54 -9.08 -1.53
C LEU A 48 2.06 -10.22 -0.63
N TYR A 49 1.85 -11.41 -1.22
CA TYR A 49 1.20 -12.52 -0.53
C TYR A 49 2.14 -13.71 -0.26
N HIS A 50 3.31 -13.75 -0.91
CA HIS A 50 4.36 -14.76 -0.70
C HIS A 50 3.82 -16.20 -0.69
N ASP A 51 3.32 -16.65 -1.84
CA ASP A 51 2.64 -17.93 -2.08
C ASP A 51 1.28 -18.18 -1.39
N GLU A 52 0.77 -17.22 -0.61
CA GLU A 52 -0.56 -17.34 -0.03
C GLU A 52 -1.65 -16.89 -1.02
N ASP A 53 -2.77 -17.59 -1.02
CA ASP A 53 -3.94 -17.19 -1.79
C ASP A 53 -5.23 -17.74 -1.14
N PHE A 54 -6.38 -17.38 -1.69
CA PHE A 54 -7.64 -17.98 -1.31
C PHE A 54 -7.62 -19.49 -1.53
N ASN A 55 -8.08 -20.22 -0.52
CA ASN A 55 -8.20 -21.66 -0.60
C ASN A 55 -9.64 -22.10 -0.29
N TYR A 56 -9.95 -23.35 -0.61
CA TYR A 56 -11.27 -23.92 -0.35
C TYR A 56 -11.10 -25.28 0.30
N TYR A 57 -11.94 -25.56 1.29
CA TYR A 57 -12.07 -26.91 1.83
C TYR A 57 -13.54 -27.26 1.97
N THR A 58 -13.83 -28.55 2.01
CA THR A 58 -15.17 -29.06 2.25
C THR A 58 -15.27 -29.47 3.70
N LYS A 59 -16.11 -28.78 4.47
CA LYS A 59 -16.51 -29.21 5.81
C LYS A 59 -17.59 -30.27 5.67
N VAL A 60 -17.40 -31.40 6.33
CA VAL A 60 -18.42 -32.47 6.42
C VAL A 60 -19.03 -32.38 7.82
N SER A 61 -20.35 -32.24 7.91
CA SER A 61 -21.07 -32.27 9.19
C SER A 61 -21.22 -33.71 9.71
N PHE A 62 -21.68 -33.85 10.96
CA PHE A 62 -22.06 -35.14 11.53
C PHE A 62 -23.11 -35.87 10.65
N SER A 63 -24.08 -35.13 10.11
CA SER A 63 -25.09 -35.62 9.15
C SER A 63 -24.56 -35.89 7.73
N LEU A 64 -23.23 -35.94 7.55
CA LEU A 64 -22.55 -36.12 6.25
C LEU A 64 -22.81 -35.04 5.19
N HIS A 65 -23.46 -33.92 5.57
CA HIS A 65 -23.67 -32.80 4.67
C HIS A 65 -22.35 -32.10 4.36
N LYS A 66 -22.10 -31.85 3.07
CA LYS A 66 -20.85 -31.28 2.56
C LYS A 66 -21.02 -29.79 2.27
N LYS A 67 -20.34 -28.92 3.03
CA LYS A 67 -20.32 -27.47 2.80
C LYS A 67 -18.94 -27.01 2.35
N ARG A 68 -18.85 -26.38 1.17
CA ARG A 68 -17.61 -25.74 0.70
C ARG A 68 -17.41 -24.42 1.45
N ILE A 69 -16.26 -24.26 2.09
CA ILE A 69 -15.87 -23.07 2.84
C ILE A 69 -14.65 -22.44 2.18
N LYS A 70 -14.67 -21.11 2.03
CA LYS A 70 -13.56 -20.31 1.52
C LYS A 70 -12.64 -19.91 2.67
N LEU A 71 -11.38 -20.30 2.60
CA LEU A 71 -10.30 -19.84 3.48
C LEU A 71 -9.72 -18.56 2.89
N LYS A 72 -9.61 -17.54 3.74
CA LYS A 72 -9.02 -16.25 3.39
C LYS A 72 -7.65 -16.14 4.06
N PRO A 73 -6.61 -15.66 3.35
CA PRO A 73 -5.34 -15.33 3.99
C PRO A 73 -5.52 -14.12 4.92
N ASN A 74 -4.63 -13.97 5.89
CA ASN A 74 -4.63 -12.83 6.80
C ASN A 74 -3.89 -11.66 6.14
N VAL A 75 -4.63 -10.63 5.73
CA VAL A 75 -4.12 -9.51 4.93
C VAL A 75 -4.11 -8.24 5.74
N PHE A 76 -2.95 -7.60 5.82
CA PHE A 76 -2.73 -6.30 6.44
C PHE A 76 -2.42 -5.23 5.39
N ARG A 77 -2.65 -3.97 5.74
CA ARG A 77 -2.14 -2.82 4.99
C ARG A 77 -0.96 -2.25 5.76
N LYS A 78 0.21 -2.18 5.12
CA LYS A 78 1.43 -1.65 5.71
C LYS A 78 2.12 -0.71 4.76
N ASP A 79 2.86 0.23 5.34
CA ASP A 79 3.71 1.16 4.62
C ASP A 79 5.13 0.61 4.62
N PHE A 80 5.76 0.59 3.44
CA PHE A 80 7.13 0.12 3.28
C PHE A 80 8.01 1.25 2.77
N THR A 81 9.10 1.51 3.48
CA THR A 81 10.15 2.44 3.04
C THR A 81 11.16 1.67 2.19
N SER A 82 11.38 2.14 0.96
CA SER A 82 12.40 1.60 0.06
C SER A 82 13.56 2.57 0.00
N ARG A 83 14.77 2.08 0.29
CA ARG A 83 16.00 2.87 0.20
C ARG A 83 16.38 3.08 -1.26
N LEU A 84 16.25 2.03 -2.07
CA LEU A 84 16.61 2.07 -3.50
C LEU A 84 15.74 3.07 -4.27
N LEU A 85 14.43 3.06 -4.01
CA LEU A 85 13.49 3.97 -4.68
C LEU A 85 13.39 5.35 -4.01
N ASN A 86 14.06 5.55 -2.86
CA ASN A 86 13.97 6.74 -2.02
C ASN A 86 12.52 7.20 -1.76
N CYS A 87 11.60 6.24 -1.56
CA CYS A 87 10.19 6.53 -1.38
C CYS A 87 9.50 5.58 -0.40
N THR A 88 8.39 6.05 0.17
CA THR A 88 7.52 5.24 1.03
C THR A 88 6.31 4.76 0.23
N LEU A 89 6.23 3.44 0.03
CA LEU A 89 5.06 2.77 -0.54
C LEU A 89 3.96 2.70 0.51
N LYS A 90 2.91 3.50 0.34
CA LYS A 90 1.79 3.57 1.29
C LYS A 90 0.74 2.51 1.01
N ASN A 91 0.14 1.97 2.08
CA ASN A 91 -1.02 1.08 2.06
C ASN A 91 -0.87 -0.20 1.23
N VAL A 92 0.33 -0.80 1.21
CA VAL A 92 0.56 -2.06 0.51
C VAL A 92 -0.15 -3.21 1.24
N LYS A 93 -0.96 -3.97 0.49
CA LYS A 93 -1.58 -5.19 1.01
C LYS A 93 -0.51 -6.28 1.15
N CYS A 94 -0.28 -6.76 2.36
CA CYS A 94 0.69 -7.80 2.66
C CYS A 94 0.08 -8.90 3.54
N THR A 95 0.51 -10.14 3.36
CA THR A 95 0.17 -11.24 4.26
C THR A 95 1.21 -11.40 5.37
N THR A 96 0.88 -12.16 6.41
CA THR A 96 1.84 -12.52 7.47
C THR A 96 3.07 -13.24 6.91
N SER A 97 2.87 -14.18 5.97
CA SER A 97 3.98 -14.89 5.32
C SER A 97 4.90 -13.93 4.57
N ALA A 98 4.35 -12.96 3.85
CA ALA A 98 5.17 -11.95 3.18
C ALA A 98 5.96 -11.08 4.17
N LEU A 99 5.36 -10.69 5.29
CA LEU A 99 6.05 -9.91 6.34
C LEU A 99 7.22 -10.69 6.97
N HIS A 100 7.03 -11.98 7.23
CA HIS A 100 8.12 -12.84 7.69
C HIS A 100 9.22 -12.95 6.63
N ALA A 101 8.87 -13.22 5.38
CA ALA A 101 9.87 -13.31 4.30
C ALA A 101 10.64 -12.01 4.07
N ILE A 102 10.00 -10.85 4.25
CA ILE A 102 10.66 -9.53 4.21
C ILE A 102 11.70 -9.41 5.33
N THR A 103 11.34 -9.87 6.53
CA THR A 103 12.22 -9.84 7.71
C THR A 103 13.39 -10.81 7.53
N ASP A 104 13.12 -12.02 7.05
CA ASP A 104 14.12 -13.08 6.82
C ASP A 104 15.17 -12.67 5.78
N GLN A 105 14.75 -11.93 4.74
CA GLN A 105 15.66 -11.41 3.72
C GLN A 105 16.37 -10.11 4.13
N GLY A 106 16.07 -9.59 5.33
CA GLY A 106 16.74 -8.40 5.88
C GLY A 106 16.29 -7.08 5.25
N GLY A 107 15.05 -6.99 4.78
CA GLY A 107 14.44 -5.74 4.32
C GLY A 107 13.55 -5.87 3.08
N PHE A 108 12.77 -4.82 2.82
CA PHE A 108 11.82 -4.78 1.71
C PHE A 108 12.50 -4.84 0.32
N ASP A 109 13.55 -4.06 0.12
CA ASP A 109 14.25 -4.01 -1.17
C ASP A 109 14.90 -5.35 -1.51
N LYS A 110 15.57 -5.97 -0.54
CA LYS A 110 16.18 -7.30 -0.67
C LYS A 110 15.12 -8.36 -0.97
N TYR A 111 13.98 -8.28 -0.28
CA TYR A 111 12.85 -9.16 -0.53
C TYR A 111 12.37 -9.11 -1.98
N ILE A 112 12.18 -7.92 -2.54
CA ILE A 112 11.72 -7.79 -3.92
C ILE A 112 12.77 -8.30 -4.91
N LEU A 113 14.05 -8.00 -4.71
CA LEU A 113 15.12 -8.38 -5.64
C LEU A 113 15.45 -9.87 -5.59
N ASN A 114 15.55 -10.46 -4.40
CA ASN A 114 16.08 -11.81 -4.22
C ASN A 114 15.01 -12.91 -4.25
N THR A 115 13.74 -12.58 -3.98
CA THR A 115 12.66 -13.59 -3.99
C THR A 115 12.39 -14.07 -5.42
N PRO A 116 12.40 -15.38 -5.71
CA PRO A 116 12.08 -15.85 -7.04
C PRO A 116 10.61 -15.55 -7.41
N PRO A 117 10.29 -15.40 -8.72
CA PRO A 117 8.95 -15.04 -9.18
C PRO A 117 7.88 -16.06 -8.76
N GLU A 118 8.27 -17.33 -8.62
CA GLU A 118 7.40 -18.39 -8.12
C GLU A 118 6.87 -18.12 -6.72
N HIS A 119 7.75 -17.64 -5.82
CA HIS A 119 7.42 -17.34 -4.43
C HIS A 119 6.79 -15.96 -4.26
N LEU A 120 7.25 -14.97 -5.04
CA LEU A 120 6.69 -13.62 -4.98
C LEU A 120 5.26 -13.60 -5.53
N ARG A 121 5.03 -14.28 -6.66
CA ARG A 121 3.74 -14.57 -7.28
C ARG A 121 2.80 -13.36 -7.36
N SER A 122 3.35 -12.19 -7.66
CA SER A 122 2.61 -10.93 -7.65
C SER A 122 3.05 -10.03 -8.79
N LYS A 123 2.13 -9.69 -9.69
CA LYS A 123 2.38 -8.69 -10.73
C LYS A 123 2.87 -7.37 -10.14
N PHE A 124 2.27 -6.91 -9.04
CA PHE A 124 2.71 -5.71 -8.35
C PHE A 124 4.19 -5.82 -7.91
N GLY A 125 4.56 -6.95 -7.29
CA GLY A 125 5.93 -7.18 -6.87
C GLY A 125 6.92 -7.25 -8.04
N GLU A 126 6.55 -7.91 -9.14
CA GLU A 126 7.38 -7.96 -10.37
C GLU A 126 7.55 -6.58 -11.00
N THR A 127 6.47 -5.77 -11.07
CA THR A 127 6.57 -4.41 -11.59
C THR A 127 7.49 -3.53 -10.73
N LEU A 128 7.47 -3.72 -9.40
CA LEU A 128 8.40 -3.03 -8.51
C LEU A 128 9.84 -3.48 -8.76
N ARG A 129 10.07 -4.78 -8.96
CA ARG A 129 11.39 -5.32 -9.28
C ARG A 129 11.95 -4.72 -10.57
N GLU A 130 11.13 -4.66 -11.63
CA GLU A 130 11.52 -4.02 -12.90
C GLU A 130 11.90 -2.54 -12.70
N VAL A 131 11.14 -1.82 -11.88
CA VAL A 131 11.45 -0.41 -11.55
C VAL A 131 12.74 -0.31 -10.73
N MET A 132 12.97 -1.22 -9.78
CA MET A 132 14.21 -1.24 -8.99
C MET A 132 15.42 -1.51 -9.89
N TYR A 133 15.34 -2.48 -10.81
CA TYR A 133 16.42 -2.71 -11.79
C TYR A 133 16.65 -1.51 -12.69
N PHE A 134 15.60 -0.84 -13.15
CA PHE A 134 15.72 0.39 -13.93
C PHE A 134 16.48 1.49 -13.18
N TYR A 135 16.25 1.64 -11.86
CA TYR A 135 16.98 2.61 -11.01
C TYR A 135 18.44 2.20 -10.79
N MET A 136 18.73 0.89 -10.72
CA MET A 136 20.11 0.38 -10.60
C MET A 136 20.91 0.54 -11.90
N GLU A 137 20.26 0.36 -13.05
CA GLU A 137 20.87 0.51 -14.38
C GLU A 137 21.14 1.97 -14.72
N ASN A 138 20.28 2.89 -14.23
CA ASN A 138 20.33 4.32 -14.55
C ASN A 138 20.54 5.16 -13.28
N PRO A 139 21.70 5.05 -12.61
CA PRO A 139 21.95 5.81 -11.39
C PRO A 139 21.95 7.32 -11.67
N GLY A 140 22.56 7.77 -12.77
CA GLY A 140 22.54 9.16 -13.22
C GLY A 140 21.91 9.28 -14.60
N LEU A 141 20.63 9.66 -14.66
CA LEU A 141 19.99 9.99 -15.94
C LEU A 141 20.65 11.27 -16.45
N HIS A 142 21.34 11.18 -17.60
CA HIS A 142 22.02 12.32 -18.18
C HIS A 142 20.99 13.33 -18.72
N PHE A 143 20.62 14.30 -17.89
CA PHE A 143 19.88 15.47 -18.37
C PHE A 143 20.80 16.29 -19.27
N TYR A 144 20.32 16.64 -20.45
CA TYR A 144 21.01 17.57 -21.34
C TYR A 144 21.31 18.85 -20.54
N TYR A 145 22.60 19.22 -20.50
CA TYR A 145 23.21 20.35 -19.75
C TYR A 145 23.47 20.10 -18.24
N THR A 146 24.60 19.46 -17.94
CA THR A 146 25.46 19.61 -16.73
C THR A 146 24.83 19.53 -15.34
N LEU A 147 23.77 18.75 -15.14
CA LEU A 147 23.28 18.36 -13.81
C LEU A 147 23.02 16.86 -13.80
N HIS A 148 23.96 16.10 -13.22
CA HIS A 148 23.76 14.70 -12.88
C HIS A 148 22.77 14.65 -11.71
N ALA A 149 21.48 14.58 -12.03
CA ALA A 149 20.44 14.33 -11.04
C ALA A 149 20.08 12.84 -11.10
N ASP A 150 20.38 12.13 -10.01
CA ASP A 150 19.96 10.73 -9.87
C ASP A 150 18.43 10.65 -9.89
N ILE A 151 17.86 9.65 -10.57
CA ILE A 151 16.40 9.48 -10.65
C ILE A 151 15.79 9.34 -9.25
N ALA A 152 16.53 8.71 -8.34
CA ALA A 152 16.16 8.55 -6.95
C ALA A 152 16.08 9.88 -6.19
N SER A 153 16.84 10.90 -6.60
CA SER A 153 16.84 12.21 -5.94
C SER A 153 15.57 13.02 -6.24
N LEU A 154 14.92 12.74 -7.38
CA LEU A 154 13.65 13.38 -7.75
C LEU A 154 12.47 12.98 -6.83
N GLY A 155 12.63 11.94 -6.01
CA GLY A 155 11.59 11.50 -5.07
C GLY A 155 10.30 11.03 -5.77
N LEU A 156 10.40 10.61 -7.03
CA LEU A 156 9.25 10.19 -7.83
C LEU A 156 8.67 8.88 -7.30
N GLN A 157 7.34 8.76 -7.36
CA GLN A 157 6.69 7.51 -7.02
C GLN A 157 6.97 6.44 -8.09
N PRO A 158 7.13 5.17 -7.70
CA PRO A 158 7.52 4.10 -8.63
C PRO A 158 6.46 3.80 -9.70
N HIS A 159 5.21 4.24 -9.51
CA HIS A 159 4.17 4.09 -10.52
C HIS A 159 4.46 4.88 -11.81
N VAL A 160 5.31 5.92 -11.75
CA VAL A 160 5.72 6.71 -12.92
C VAL A 160 6.44 5.83 -13.94
N PHE A 161 7.24 4.88 -13.48
CA PHE A 161 8.04 3.98 -14.31
C PHE A 161 7.48 2.55 -14.37
N ALA A 162 6.23 2.34 -13.96
CA ALA A 162 5.65 1.01 -13.87
C ALA A 162 5.41 0.34 -15.24
N THR A 163 5.16 1.13 -16.29
CA THR A 163 4.98 0.60 -17.65
C THR A 163 6.33 0.52 -18.38
N ARG A 164 6.45 -0.46 -19.27
CA ARG A 164 7.65 -0.62 -20.11
C ARG A 164 7.94 0.62 -20.98
N GLN A 165 6.90 1.22 -21.55
CA GLN A 165 7.01 2.44 -22.36
C GLN A 165 7.62 3.60 -21.56
N ASN A 166 7.17 3.80 -20.32
CA ASN A 166 7.68 4.88 -19.48
C ASN A 166 9.15 4.68 -19.07
N ARG A 167 9.64 3.44 -19.05
CA ARG A 167 11.06 3.14 -18.80
C ARG A 167 11.93 3.33 -20.04
N GLN A 168 11.37 3.15 -21.24
CA GLN A 168 12.08 3.41 -22.49
C GLN A 168 12.36 4.91 -22.64
N ASP A 169 11.36 5.75 -22.36
CA ASP A 169 11.47 7.21 -22.45
C ASP A 169 11.24 7.87 -21.08
N PRO A 170 12.22 7.81 -20.16
CA PRO A 170 12.03 8.26 -18.79
C PRO A 170 11.83 9.77 -18.69
N ILE A 171 12.48 10.56 -19.53
CA ILE A 171 12.31 12.03 -19.56
C ILE A 171 10.86 12.40 -19.88
N PHE A 172 10.24 11.72 -20.85
CA PHE A 172 8.84 11.96 -21.20
C PHE A 172 7.90 11.54 -20.07
N ALA A 173 8.16 10.40 -19.43
CA ALA A 173 7.38 9.95 -18.27
C ALA A 173 7.45 10.95 -17.11
N ILE A 174 8.63 11.50 -16.83
CA ILE A 174 8.86 12.54 -15.82
C ILE A 174 8.07 13.81 -16.18
N TYR A 175 8.19 14.28 -17.43
CA TYR A 175 7.44 15.45 -17.92
C TYR A 175 5.92 15.24 -17.79
N GLN A 176 5.42 14.08 -18.20
CA GLN A 176 4.01 13.73 -18.07
C GLN A 176 3.55 13.72 -16.60
N HIS A 177 4.39 13.23 -15.70
CA HIS A 177 4.10 13.25 -14.26
C HIS A 177 4.00 14.68 -13.74
N PHE A 178 4.99 15.54 -13.99
CA PHE A 178 4.98 16.92 -13.52
C PHE A 178 3.83 17.74 -14.11
N THR A 179 3.56 17.60 -15.40
CA THR A 179 2.42 18.28 -16.04
C THR A 179 1.07 17.80 -15.47
N SER A 180 0.93 16.51 -15.17
CA SER A 180 -0.27 15.97 -14.51
C SER A 180 -0.42 16.53 -13.09
N THR A 181 0.67 16.57 -12.32
CA THR A 181 0.69 17.13 -10.96
C THR A 181 0.33 18.61 -10.95
N ALA A 182 0.91 19.41 -11.83
CA ALA A 182 0.59 20.83 -11.98
C ALA A 182 -0.89 21.05 -12.34
N LYS A 183 -1.43 20.27 -13.29
CA LYS A 183 -2.86 20.32 -13.65
C LYS A 183 -3.77 19.98 -12.46
N LYS A 184 -3.42 18.96 -11.67
CA LYS A 184 -4.17 18.57 -10.47
C LYS A 184 -4.14 19.67 -9.41
N GLN A 185 -2.98 20.30 -9.21
CA GLN A 185 -2.84 21.40 -8.27
C GLN A 185 -3.69 22.60 -8.70
N LEU A 186 -3.63 23.01 -9.98
CA LEU A 186 -4.49 24.07 -10.50
C LEU A 186 -5.99 23.74 -10.36
N ALA A 187 -6.38 22.48 -10.60
CA ALA A 187 -7.77 22.04 -10.40
C ALA A 187 -8.18 22.08 -8.93
N TYR A 188 -7.26 21.73 -8.02
CA TYR A 188 -7.46 21.82 -6.58
C TYR A 188 -7.60 23.29 -6.14
N GLU A 189 -6.72 24.18 -6.58
CA GLU A 189 -6.77 25.62 -6.32
C GLU A 189 -8.07 26.25 -6.84
N LYS A 190 -8.51 25.90 -8.05
CA LYS A 190 -9.80 26.35 -8.60
C LYS A 190 -10.99 25.87 -7.77
N ARG A 191 -10.92 24.66 -7.19
CA ARG A 191 -11.95 24.17 -6.26
C ARG A 191 -11.88 24.93 -4.94
N GLN A 192 -10.68 25.16 -4.40
CA GLN A 192 -10.47 25.94 -3.18
C GLN A 192 -10.96 27.38 -3.30
N ALA A 193 -10.73 28.02 -4.45
CA ALA A 193 -11.17 29.40 -4.72
C ALA A 193 -12.71 29.57 -4.73
N ARG A 194 -13.49 28.49 -4.88
CA ARG A 194 -14.96 28.54 -4.75
C ARG A 194 -15.42 28.66 -3.31
N PHE A 195 -14.56 28.26 -2.38
CA PHE A 195 -14.84 28.31 -0.96
C PHE A 195 -14.35 29.65 -0.40
N SER A 196 -15.02 30.15 0.64
CA SER A 196 -14.55 31.36 1.31
C SER A 196 -13.17 31.09 1.93
N PRO A 197 -12.32 32.11 2.10
CA PRO A 197 -11.03 31.95 2.78
C PRO A 197 -11.16 31.50 4.26
N PHE A 198 -12.38 31.45 4.79
CA PHE A 198 -12.74 30.94 6.11
C PHE A 198 -13.27 29.49 6.08
N TYR A 199 -13.65 28.99 4.91
CA TYR A 199 -14.10 27.63 4.74
C TYR A 199 -12.87 26.75 4.57
N LEU A 200 -12.44 26.15 5.68
CA LEU A 200 -11.58 24.98 5.65
C LEU A 200 -12.47 23.82 5.20
N PRO A 201 -12.33 23.27 3.97
CA PRO A 201 -13.00 22.03 3.65
C PRO A 201 -12.60 21.00 4.71
N PRO A 202 -13.52 20.15 5.18
CA PRO A 202 -13.17 19.12 6.13
C PRO A 202 -12.09 18.26 5.49
N GLU A 203 -10.85 18.41 5.96
CA GLU A 203 -9.76 17.55 5.53
C GLU A 203 -10.21 16.11 5.77
N SER A 204 -9.86 15.23 4.84
CA SER A 204 -10.33 13.85 4.77
C SER A 204 -9.98 13.10 6.05
N GLY A 205 -10.83 13.20 7.08
CA GLY A 205 -10.54 12.75 8.44
C GLY A 205 -11.20 13.56 9.57
N MET A 206 -11.64 14.81 9.35
CA MET A 206 -12.21 15.68 10.40
C MET A 206 -13.72 15.50 10.65
N LEU A 207 -14.22 14.26 10.66
CA LEU A 207 -15.56 13.96 11.21
C LEU A 207 -15.62 14.12 12.75
N MET A 208 -14.51 14.44 13.39
CA MET A 208 -14.42 14.72 14.84
C MET A 208 -15.03 16.08 15.23
N HIS A 209 -14.92 17.12 14.38
CA HIS A 209 -15.34 18.46 14.80
C HIS A 209 -16.86 18.64 14.85
N ALA A 210 -17.60 17.91 14.02
CA ALA A 210 -19.06 17.91 14.04
C ALA A 210 -19.64 17.26 15.31
N MET A 211 -18.89 16.38 15.97
CA MET A 211 -19.30 15.78 17.25
C MET A 211 -19.12 16.72 18.43
N HIS A 212 -18.18 17.67 18.34
CA HIS A 212 -18.01 18.74 19.33
C HIS A 212 -19.19 19.71 19.35
N THR A 213 -19.76 20.03 18.19
CA THR A 213 -20.95 20.88 18.07
C THR A 213 -22.26 20.19 18.46
N LEU A 214 -22.28 18.86 18.54
CA LEU A 214 -23.45 18.05 18.90
C LEU A 214 -23.47 17.61 20.38
N GLY A 215 -22.50 18.05 21.20
CA GLY A 215 -22.55 17.88 22.66
C GLY A 215 -22.50 16.44 23.20
N LEU A 216 -21.96 15.49 22.43
CA LEU A 216 -21.99 14.06 22.77
C LEU A 216 -20.74 13.53 23.52
N MET A 217 -19.83 14.38 23.99
CA MET A 217 -18.74 13.99 24.92
C MET A 217 -18.50 15.07 25.99
N PRO A 218 -18.06 14.69 27.21
CA PRO A 218 -17.71 15.65 28.26
C PRO A 218 -16.38 16.35 27.92
N SER A 219 -16.37 17.67 28.12
CA SER A 219 -15.19 18.53 27.94
C SER A 219 -14.06 18.10 28.87
N VAL A 220 -12.91 17.70 28.31
CA VAL A 220 -11.67 17.58 29.08
C VAL A 220 -10.94 18.90 28.92
N GLU A 221 -11.05 19.73 29.96
CA GLU A 221 -10.29 20.98 30.08
C GLU A 221 -8.80 20.68 30.22
N GLY A 222 -7.98 21.37 29.43
CA GLY A 222 -6.57 21.55 29.74
C GLY A 222 -5.58 21.19 28.64
N THR A 223 -5.46 22.03 27.62
CA THR A 223 -4.15 22.47 27.10
C THR A 223 -4.33 23.80 26.37
N ALA A 224 -3.86 24.88 26.98
CA ALA A 224 -3.76 26.19 26.37
C ALA A 224 -2.64 26.18 25.31
N THR A 225 -2.98 25.94 24.04
CA THR A 225 -2.10 26.32 22.93
C THR A 225 -2.19 27.84 22.74
N SER A 226 -1.08 28.51 23.06
CA SER A 226 -0.77 29.89 22.69
C SER A 226 -1.21 30.18 21.26
N GLY A 227 -2.24 31.02 21.13
CA GLY A 227 -2.97 31.26 19.90
C GLY A 227 -2.07 31.73 18.76
N THR A 228 -2.10 30.98 17.66
CA THR A 228 -1.83 31.51 16.33
C THR A 228 -2.69 32.75 16.13
N ARG A 229 -2.12 33.95 16.28
CA ARG A 229 -2.81 35.21 16.04
C ARG A 229 -3.19 35.23 14.56
N LEU A 230 -4.46 35.00 14.27
CA LEU A 230 -4.98 34.97 12.92
C LEU A 230 -4.55 36.25 12.19
N ASN A 231 -3.88 36.11 11.05
CA ASN A 231 -3.45 37.24 10.24
C ASN A 231 -4.66 37.74 9.42
N LEU A 232 -5.53 38.51 10.08
CA LEU A 232 -6.74 39.06 9.48
C LEU A 232 -6.36 40.25 8.58
N TRP A 233 -6.22 40.02 7.28
CA TRP A 233 -5.79 41.05 6.32
C TRP A 233 -6.74 42.26 6.24
N TRP A 234 -8.03 42.10 6.58
CA TRP A 234 -9.00 43.20 6.63
C TRP A 234 -8.87 44.12 7.85
N ASN A 235 -8.18 43.69 8.92
CA ASN A 235 -7.83 44.61 10.01
C ASN A 235 -6.91 45.73 9.54
N LYS A 236 -6.22 45.54 8.41
CA LYS A 236 -5.38 46.57 7.81
C LYS A 236 -6.20 47.55 6.94
N ASN A 237 -7.26 47.09 6.27
CA ASN A 237 -8.04 47.88 5.30
C ASN A 237 -9.56 47.64 5.44
N ALA A 238 -10.17 48.15 6.51
CA ALA A 238 -11.60 47.95 6.82
C ALA A 238 -12.55 48.49 5.71
N ASN A 239 -12.15 49.56 5.00
CA ASN A 239 -12.99 50.19 3.97
C ASN A 239 -13.13 49.32 2.72
N GLN A 240 -12.07 48.60 2.30
CA GLN A 240 -12.15 47.65 1.19
C GLN A 240 -13.07 46.47 1.51
N PHE A 241 -13.14 46.08 2.79
CA PHE A 241 -14.01 45.00 3.23
C PHE A 241 -15.48 45.41 3.19
N ARG A 242 -15.83 46.62 3.67
CA ARG A 242 -17.20 47.15 3.60
C ARG A 242 -17.70 47.30 2.17
N ALA A 243 -16.87 47.87 1.29
CA ALA A 243 -17.19 48.01 -0.13
C ALA A 243 -17.50 46.67 -0.83
N ARG A 244 -16.83 45.58 -0.42
CA ARG A 244 -17.11 44.22 -0.94
C ARG A 244 -18.37 43.59 -0.36
N LEU A 245 -18.79 44.00 0.83
CA LEU A 245 -20.06 43.61 1.44
C LEU A 245 -21.24 44.43 0.93
N GLY A 246 -21.00 45.42 0.06
CA GLY A 246 -22.05 46.29 -0.46
C GLY A 246 -22.60 47.26 0.60
N MET A 247 -21.80 47.58 1.62
CA MET A 247 -22.08 48.57 2.66
C MET A 247 -21.18 49.79 2.55
#